data_AF-A0A7W1LEQ8-F1
#
_entry.id   AF-A0A7W1LEQ8-F1
#
_cell.length_a   1.000
_cell.length_b   1.000
_cell.length_c   1.000
_cell.angle_alpha   90.00
_cell.angle_beta   90.00
_cell.angle_gamma   90.00
#
_symmetry.space_group_name_H-M   'P 1'
#
loop_
_entity.id
_entity.type
_entity.pdbx_description
1 polymer ?
#
loop_
_entity_poly.entity_id
_entity_poly.type
_entity_poly.pdbx_seq_one_letter_code
_entity_poly.pdbx_strand_id
1 'polypeptide(L)'
;MKLDYLISGTPGHPVHPPLTDATIGVYTFATIAAVLSALGIAEESAAKGWALALVIGLILSAPTSVTGLIDWLKLSSGTPLKRTATSHLIAMVSATVFFLITAIVGYSDGMDGVVGSGALILNLVAFGLLTLGGWLGGAIVFTYGMRVLDLVEEPAHRAVSPVPHSDEEAAAK
;
A
#
# COMPACT_ATOMS: atom_id res chain seq x y z
N MET A 1 8.26 -3.41 26.64
CA MET A 1 7.84 -3.35 25.23
C MET A 1 8.21 -1.98 24.69
N LYS A 2 8.90 -1.89 23.54
CA LYS A 2 9.30 -0.58 22.99
C LYS A 2 8.07 0.12 22.41
N LEU A 3 7.94 1.43 22.64
CA LEU A 3 6.78 2.21 22.18
C LEU A 3 6.65 2.19 20.64
N ASP A 4 7.78 2.05 19.94
CA ASP A 4 7.82 2.00 18.48
C ASP A 4 7.10 0.77 17.88
N TYR A 5 6.97 -0.33 18.64
CA TYR A 5 6.28 -1.55 18.19
C TYR A 5 4.80 -1.31 17.93
N LEU A 6 4.17 -0.33 18.60
CA LEU A 6 2.76 0.01 18.38
C LEU A 6 2.49 0.58 16.99
N ILE A 7 3.51 1.14 16.34
CA ILE A 7 3.38 1.83 15.05
C ILE A 7 4.12 1.07 13.96
N SER A 8 5.33 0.59 14.27
CA SER A 8 6.18 -0.10 13.29
C SER A 8 5.84 -1.59 13.23
N GLY A 9 5.34 -2.19 14.31
CA GLY A 9 5.26 -3.64 14.48
C GLY A 9 6.53 -4.23 15.09
N THR A 10 6.47 -5.49 15.50
CA THR A 10 7.59 -6.23 16.08
C THR A 10 8.53 -6.76 14.98
N PRO A 11 9.75 -7.20 15.32
CA PRO A 11 10.56 -8.03 14.43
C PRO A 11 9.75 -9.17 13.80
N GLY A 12 9.90 -9.39 12.50
CA GLY A 12 9.14 -10.41 11.76
C GLY A 12 7.68 -10.06 11.45
N HIS A 13 7.06 -9.12 12.19
CA HIS A 13 5.66 -8.73 12.02
C HIS A 13 5.51 -7.21 11.85
N PRO A 14 6.01 -6.64 10.74
CA PRO A 14 5.82 -5.22 10.43
C PRO A 14 4.34 -4.87 10.22
N VAL A 15 3.92 -3.69 10.67
CA VAL A 15 2.53 -3.21 10.49
C VAL A 15 2.27 -2.71 9.06
N HIS A 16 3.31 -2.25 8.37
CA HIS A 16 3.16 -1.66 7.02
C HIS A 16 2.60 -2.65 5.98
N PRO A 17 3.09 -3.90 5.84
CA PRO A 17 2.60 -4.80 4.79
C PRO A 17 1.10 -5.15 4.88
N PRO A 18 0.53 -5.52 6.04
CA PRO A 18 -0.93 -5.73 6.13
C PRO A 18 -1.76 -4.51 5.75
N LEU A 19 -1.29 -3.30 6.07
CA LEU A 19 -1.94 -2.05 5.65
C LEU A 19 -1.83 -1.84 4.13
N THR A 20 -0.69 -2.19 3.53
CA THR A 20 -0.54 -2.16 2.07
C THR A 20 -1.46 -3.17 1.38
N ASP A 21 -1.66 -4.37 1.94
CA ASP A 21 -2.56 -5.38 1.36
C ASP A 21 -3.99 -4.85 1.29
N ALA A 22 -4.48 -4.26 2.37
CA ALA A 22 -5.81 -3.64 2.41
C ALA A 22 -5.93 -2.48 1.41
N THR A 23 -4.91 -1.62 1.35
CA THR A 23 -4.88 -0.44 0.47
C THR A 23 -4.81 -0.84 -1.01
N ILE A 24 -3.93 -1.77 -1.37
CA ILE A 24 -3.78 -2.28 -2.74
C ILE A 24 -5.04 -3.02 -3.15
N GLY A 25 -5.60 -3.86 -2.28
CA GLY A 25 -6.82 -4.61 -2.54
C GLY A 25 -8.00 -3.70 -2.89
N VAL A 26 -8.23 -2.64 -2.10
CA VAL A 26 -9.35 -1.73 -2.36
C VAL A 26 -9.17 -0.90 -3.63
N TYR A 27 -7.95 -0.43 -3.95
CA TYR A 27 -7.70 0.27 -5.21
C TYR A 27 -7.74 -0.66 -6.43
N THR A 28 -7.35 -1.92 -6.26
CA THR A 28 -7.50 -2.95 -7.30
C THR A 28 -8.99 -3.17 -7.59
N PHE A 29 -9.82 -3.34 -6.56
CA PHE A 29 -11.27 -3.43 -6.72
C PHE A 29 -11.83 -2.16 -7.39
N ALA A 30 -11.46 -0.97 -6.92
CA ALA A 30 -11.90 0.28 -7.51
C ALA A 30 -11.59 0.33 -9.02
N THR A 31 -10.38 -0.06 -9.41
CA THR A 31 -9.95 -0.07 -10.81
C THR A 31 -10.72 -1.08 -11.65
N ILE A 32 -10.95 -2.29 -11.14
CA ILE A 32 -11.77 -3.30 -11.82
C ILE A 32 -13.20 -2.79 -12.00
N ALA A 33 -13.81 -2.26 -10.94
CA ALA A 33 -15.17 -1.72 -10.98
C ALA A 33 -15.29 -0.56 -11.99
N ALA A 34 -14.31 0.34 -12.04
CA ALA A 34 -14.25 1.42 -13.01
C ALA A 34 -14.19 0.91 -14.46
N VAL A 35 -13.33 -0.07 -14.73
CA VAL A 35 -13.19 -0.68 -16.07
C VAL A 35 -14.47 -1.41 -16.47
N LEU A 36 -15.06 -2.22 -15.58
CA LEU A 36 -16.29 -2.94 -15.88
C LEU A 36 -17.47 -2.01 -16.13
N SER A 37 -17.57 -0.90 -15.38
CA SER A 37 -18.59 0.13 -15.62
C SER A 37 -18.36 0.81 -16.97
N ALA A 38 -17.12 1.20 -17.30
CA ALA A 38 -16.79 1.85 -18.57
C ALA A 38 -17.02 0.96 -19.80
N LEU A 39 -16.88 -0.36 -19.66
CA LEU A 39 -17.18 -1.34 -20.71
C LEU A 39 -18.67 -1.66 -20.83
N GLY A 40 -19.52 -1.11 -19.95
CA GLY A 40 -20.95 -1.45 -19.88
C GLY A 40 -21.22 -2.89 -19.46
N ILE A 41 -20.23 -3.57 -18.85
CA ILE A 41 -20.34 -4.95 -18.38
C ILE A 41 -21.06 -4.99 -17.03
N ALA A 42 -20.82 -4.00 -16.17
CA ALA A 42 -21.43 -3.91 -14.86
C ALA A 42 -22.38 -2.71 -14.77
N GLU A 43 -23.49 -2.90 -14.05
CA GLU A 43 -24.51 -1.88 -13.82
C GLU A 43 -23.99 -0.72 -12.96
N GLU A 44 -24.84 0.29 -12.73
CA GLU A 44 -24.55 1.49 -11.92
C GLU A 44 -23.91 1.20 -10.55
N SER A 45 -24.19 0.02 -9.96
CA SER A 45 -23.62 -0.41 -8.69
C SER A 45 -22.10 -0.52 -8.71
N ALA A 46 -21.49 -0.81 -9.87
CA ALA A 46 -20.04 -0.84 -10.03
C ALA A 46 -19.43 0.57 -9.96
N ALA A 47 -20.06 1.57 -10.57
CA ALA A 47 -19.60 2.96 -10.47
C ALA A 47 -19.70 3.50 -9.04
N LYS A 48 -20.81 3.19 -8.35
CA LYS A 48 -21.00 3.51 -6.91
C LYS A 48 -19.94 2.81 -6.05
N GLY A 49 -19.69 1.53 -6.32
CA GLY A 49 -18.65 0.74 -5.66
C GLY A 49 -17.25 1.30 -5.87
N TRP A 50 -16.93 1.71 -7.10
CA TRP A 50 -15.67 2.39 -7.44
C TRP A 50 -15.50 3.69 -6.64
N ALA A 51 -16.51 4.57 -6.63
CA ALA A 51 -16.45 5.85 -5.92
C ALA A 51 -16.22 5.65 -4.41
N LEU A 52 -16.95 4.72 -3.78
CA LEU A 52 -16.77 4.39 -2.37
C LEU A 52 -15.40 3.75 -2.09
N ALA A 53 -14.95 2.86 -2.97
CA ALA A 53 -13.64 2.21 -2.84
C ALA A 53 -12.49 3.22 -2.94
N LEU A 54 -12.59 4.26 -3.76
CA LEU A 54 -11.60 5.34 -3.78
C LEU A 54 -11.50 6.07 -2.43
N VAL A 55 -12.65 6.39 -1.81
CA VAL A 55 -12.68 7.03 -0.48
C VAL A 55 -12.07 6.11 0.58
N ILE A 56 -12.48 4.84 0.61
CA ILE A 56 -11.94 3.86 1.56
C ILE A 56 -10.44 3.67 1.34
N GLY A 57 -10.00 3.57 0.09
CA GLY A 57 -8.58 3.49 -0.27
C GLY A 57 -7.76 4.67 0.22
N LEU A 58 -8.30 5.90 0.11
CA LEU A 58 -7.62 7.10 0.62
C LEU A 58 -7.54 7.08 2.15
N ILE A 59 -8.59 6.62 2.84
CA ILE A 59 -8.59 6.44 4.30
C ILE A 59 -7.51 5.43 4.71
N LEU A 60 -7.42 4.28 4.02
CA LEU A 60 -6.42 3.24 4.30
C LEU A 60 -5.00 3.66 3.89
N SER A 61 -4.87 4.51 2.87
CA SER A 61 -3.58 5.05 2.44
C SER A 61 -2.92 5.91 3.52
N ALA A 62 -3.71 6.57 4.38
CA ALA A 62 -3.17 7.42 5.45
C ALA A 62 -2.31 6.63 6.46
N PRO A 63 -2.82 5.61 7.20
CA PRO A 63 -1.99 4.82 8.10
C PRO A 63 -0.91 4.03 7.36
N THR A 64 -1.18 3.56 6.14
CA THR A 64 -0.17 2.89 5.29
C THR A 64 1.03 3.80 5.02
N SER A 65 0.77 5.05 4.63
CA SER A 65 1.82 6.02 4.31
C SER A 65 2.59 6.45 5.55
N VAL A 66 1.92 6.59 6.70
CA VAL A 66 2.58 6.94 7.98
C VAL A 66 3.56 5.85 8.40
N THR A 67 3.13 4.59 8.38
CA THR A 67 3.99 3.45 8.77
C THR A 67 5.18 3.31 7.82
N GLY A 68 4.95 3.43 6.50
CA GLY A 68 6.02 3.40 5.50
C GLY A 68 7.00 4.58 5.60
N LEU A 69 6.50 5.78 5.92
CA LEU A 69 7.34 6.96 6.13
C LEU A 69 8.23 6.81 7.36
N ILE A 70 7.72 6.26 8.46
CA ILE A 70 8.50 5.99 9.67
C ILE A 70 9.65 5.01 9.36
N ASP A 71 9.38 3.94 8.61
CA ASP A 71 10.42 3.01 8.19
C ASP A 71 11.43 3.67 7.25
N TRP A 72 10.97 4.48 6.31
CA TRP A 72 11.85 5.25 5.44
C TRP A 72 12.76 6.20 6.24
N LEU A 73 12.25 6.89 7.27
CA LEU A 73 13.02 7.83 8.08
C LEU A 73 14.18 7.15 8.84
N LYS A 74 14.06 5.86 9.16
CA LYS A 74 15.10 5.08 9.85
C LYS A 74 16.25 4.65 8.92
N LEU A 75 16.06 4.71 7.60
CA LEU A 75 17.07 4.28 6.63
C LEU A 75 18.26 5.24 6.57
N SER A 76 19.47 4.67 6.54
CA SER A 76 20.71 5.42 6.35
C SER A 76 20.78 6.10 4.97
N SER A 77 21.13 7.38 4.98
CA SER A 77 21.31 8.19 3.77
C SER A 77 22.42 7.66 2.86
N GLY A 78 22.27 7.90 1.56
CA GLY A 78 23.28 7.54 0.55
C GLY A 78 23.32 6.07 0.14
N THR A 79 22.52 5.19 0.77
CA THR A 79 22.49 3.76 0.46
C THR A 79 21.62 3.43 -0.76
N PRO A 80 21.91 2.34 -1.50
CA PRO A 80 21.03 1.84 -2.58
C PRO A 80 19.60 1.54 -2.10
N LEU A 81 19.47 0.99 -0.88
CA LEU A 81 18.17 0.76 -0.23
C LEU A 81 17.39 2.07 -0.07
N LYS A 82 17.99 3.12 0.51
CA LYS A 82 17.34 4.43 0.67
C LYS A 82 16.91 5.03 -0.66
N ARG A 83 17.71 4.89 -1.72
CA ARG A 83 17.34 5.36 -3.07
C ARG A 83 16.11 4.64 -3.60
N THR A 84 16.10 3.30 -3.53
CA THR A 84 14.95 2.48 -3.97
C THR A 84 13.71 2.80 -3.13
N ALA A 85 13.85 2.92 -1.81
CA ALA A 85 12.78 3.30 -0.91
C ALA A 85 12.23 4.71 -1.17
N THR A 86 13.09 5.65 -1.61
CA THR A 86 12.66 6.99 -2.01
C THR A 86 11.90 6.96 -3.34
N SER A 87 12.36 6.19 -4.33
CA SER A 87 11.62 5.98 -5.57
C SER A 87 10.26 5.34 -5.33
N HIS A 88 10.19 4.34 -4.46
CA HIS A 88 8.93 3.75 -4.00
C HIS A 88 8.01 4.80 -3.37
N LEU A 89 8.52 5.58 -2.40
CA LEU A 89 7.75 6.64 -1.75
C LEU A 89 7.20 7.66 -2.76
N ILE A 90 8.02 8.11 -3.72
CA ILE A 90 7.59 9.05 -4.77
C ILE A 90 6.47 8.44 -5.63
N ALA A 91 6.61 7.17 -6.03
CA ALA A 91 5.58 6.48 -6.80
C ALA A 91 4.27 6.37 -6.02
N MET A 92 4.33 6.01 -4.73
CA MET A 92 3.14 5.84 -3.87
C MET A 92 2.45 7.17 -3.54
N VAL A 93 3.21 8.23 -3.28
CA VAL A 93 2.65 9.58 -3.10
C VAL A 93 1.99 10.05 -4.38
N SER A 94 2.62 9.82 -5.53
CA SER A 94 2.05 10.17 -6.84
C SER A 94 0.76 9.38 -7.09
N ALA A 95 0.75 8.07 -6.87
CA ALA A 95 -0.45 7.23 -6.97
C ALA A 95 -1.58 7.77 -6.09
N THR A 96 -1.28 8.08 -4.82
CA THR A 96 -2.24 8.63 -3.85
C THR A 96 -2.82 9.96 -4.31
N VAL A 97 -1.99 10.86 -4.85
CA VAL A 97 -2.44 12.14 -5.41
C VAL A 97 -3.37 11.92 -6.61
N PHE A 98 -3.03 11.01 -7.52
CA PHE A 98 -3.90 10.72 -8.66
C PHE A 98 -5.22 10.06 -8.22
N PHE A 99 -5.21 9.15 -7.24
CA PHE A 99 -6.46 8.61 -6.67
C PHE A 99 -7.29 9.68 -5.96
N LEU A 100 -6.65 10.61 -5.25
CA LEU A 100 -7.33 11.74 -4.63
C LEU A 100 -8.00 12.64 -5.66
N ILE A 101 -7.27 13.02 -6.72
CA ILE A 101 -7.82 13.81 -7.82
C ILE A 101 -8.97 13.04 -8.48
N THR A 102 -8.79 11.75 -8.75
CA THR A 102 -9.83 10.87 -9.32
C THR A 102 -11.09 10.89 -8.46
N ALA A 103 -10.96 10.75 -7.14
CA ALA A 103 -12.08 10.82 -6.22
C ALA A 103 -12.74 12.20 -6.26
N ILE A 104 -11.98 13.29 -6.19
CA ILE A 104 -12.54 14.66 -6.20
C ILE A 104 -13.34 14.93 -7.48
N VAL A 105 -12.80 14.57 -8.65
CA VAL A 105 -13.45 14.89 -9.93
C VAL A 105 -14.52 13.87 -10.34
N GLY A 106 -14.44 12.63 -9.85
CA GLY A 106 -15.28 11.53 -10.30
C GLY A 106 -16.34 11.05 -9.29
N TYR A 107 -16.31 11.52 -8.04
CA TYR A 107 -17.19 10.99 -6.99
C TYR A 107 -18.67 11.22 -7.27
N SER A 108 -19.07 12.42 -7.72
CA SER A 108 -20.48 12.72 -8.01
C SER A 108 -21.01 11.81 -9.12
N ASP A 109 -20.32 11.80 -10.27
CA ASP A 109 -20.69 10.94 -11.40
C ASP A 109 -20.73 9.46 -11.00
N GLY A 110 -19.76 9.01 -10.20
CA GLY A 110 -19.71 7.64 -9.71
C GLY A 110 -20.91 7.29 -8.83
N MET A 111 -21.35 8.21 -7.97
CA MET A 111 -22.56 8.06 -7.17
C MET A 111 -23.85 8.09 -8.01
N ASP A 112 -23.82 8.79 -9.14
CA ASP A 112 -24.88 8.80 -10.16
C ASP A 112 -24.82 7.58 -11.10
N GLY A 113 -23.89 6.64 -10.88
CA GLY A 113 -23.81 5.38 -11.60
C GLY A 113 -22.92 5.39 -12.84
N VAL A 114 -22.12 6.45 -13.05
CA VAL A 114 -21.31 6.65 -14.26
C VAL A 114 -19.84 6.85 -13.90
N VAL A 115 -18.94 6.18 -14.64
CA VAL A 115 -17.51 6.46 -14.60
C VAL A 115 -17.11 7.25 -15.84
N GLY A 116 -16.94 8.56 -15.69
CA GLY A 116 -16.52 9.43 -16.78
C GLY A 116 -15.12 9.07 -17.30
N SER A 117 -14.89 9.21 -18.61
CA SER A 117 -13.62 8.85 -19.27
C SER A 117 -12.39 9.51 -18.65
N GLY A 118 -12.52 10.78 -18.22
CA GLY A 118 -11.43 11.49 -17.54
C GLY A 118 -11.06 10.87 -16.19
N ALA A 119 -12.06 10.52 -15.39
CA ALA A 119 -11.87 9.84 -14.10
C ALA A 119 -11.31 8.43 -14.30
N LEU A 120 -11.75 7.70 -15.32
CA LEU A 120 -11.19 6.40 -15.68
C LEU A 120 -9.69 6.50 -16.02
N ILE A 121 -9.29 7.46 -16.86
CA ILE A 121 -7.88 7.65 -17.22
C ILE A 121 -7.04 7.97 -15.99
N LEU A 122 -7.50 8.90 -15.13
CA LEU A 122 -6.82 9.24 -13.88
C LEU A 122 -6.70 8.02 -12.96
N ASN A 123 -7.75 7.21 -12.84
CA ASN A 123 -7.76 5.99 -12.05
C ASN A 123 -6.71 4.98 -12.58
N LEU A 124 -6.65 4.77 -13.89
CA LEU A 124 -5.70 3.86 -14.51
C LEU A 124 -4.25 4.33 -14.36
N VAL A 125 -4.00 5.64 -14.46
CA VAL A 125 -2.67 6.23 -14.18
C VAL A 125 -2.30 6.03 -12.71
N ALA A 126 -3.23 6.30 -11.78
CA ALA A 126 -3.02 6.07 -10.36
C ALA A 126 -2.68 4.61 -10.06
N PHE A 127 -3.43 3.67 -10.66
CA PHE A 127 -3.22 2.24 -10.50
C PHE A 127 -1.90 1.75 -11.12
N GLY A 128 -1.50 2.33 -12.26
CA GLY A 128 -0.18 2.07 -12.86
C GLY A 128 0.97 2.51 -11.95
N LEU A 129 0.87 3.70 -11.35
CA LEU A 129 1.82 4.20 -10.36
C LEU A 129 1.84 3.34 -9.09
N LEU A 130 0.67 2.90 -8.61
CA LEU A 130 0.53 1.98 -7.49
C LEU A 130 1.25 0.66 -7.79
N THR A 131 1.07 0.11 -8.99
CA THR A 131 1.71 -1.14 -9.43
C THR A 131 3.24 -1.00 -9.50
N LEU A 132 3.73 0.11 -10.07
CA LEU A 132 5.16 0.45 -10.07
C LEU A 132 5.71 0.60 -8.64
N GLY A 133 4.97 1.28 -7.77
CA GLY A 133 5.28 1.40 -6.35
C GLY A 133 5.39 0.04 -5.68
N GLY A 134 4.42 -0.85 -5.90
CA GLY A 134 4.43 -2.22 -5.41
C GLY A 134 5.65 -3.02 -5.88
N TRP A 135 6.05 -2.91 -7.15
CA TRP A 135 7.27 -3.53 -7.67
C TRP A 135 8.54 -3.04 -6.95
N LEU A 136 8.66 -1.72 -6.76
CA LEU A 136 9.77 -1.14 -5.99
C LEU A 136 9.75 -1.57 -4.52
N GLY A 137 8.55 -1.70 -3.93
CA GLY A 137 8.35 -2.25 -2.59
C GLY A 137 8.82 -3.71 -2.49
N GLY A 138 8.55 -4.51 -3.52
CA GLY A 138 9.08 -5.86 -3.64
C GLY A 138 10.61 -5.89 -3.61
N ALA A 139 11.28 -4.99 -4.32
CA ALA A 139 12.75 -4.90 -4.24
C ALA A 139 13.25 -4.52 -2.83
N ILE A 140 12.57 -3.59 -2.13
CA ILE A 140 12.89 -3.21 -0.75
C ILE A 140 12.89 -4.43 0.18
N VAL A 141 11.87 -5.27 0.07
CA VAL A 141 11.71 -6.44 0.95
C VAL A 141 12.56 -7.62 0.47
N PHE A 142 12.40 -8.04 -0.78
CA PHE A 142 12.95 -9.30 -1.28
C PHE A 142 14.36 -9.20 -1.86
N THR A 143 14.81 -8.00 -2.25
CA THR A 143 16.20 -7.80 -2.71
C THR A 143 17.09 -7.28 -1.60
N TYR A 144 16.60 -6.29 -0.82
CA TYR A 144 17.39 -5.66 0.24
C TYR A 144 17.12 -6.21 1.64
N GLY A 145 16.14 -7.10 1.82
CA GLY A 145 15.86 -7.74 3.11
C GLY A 145 15.30 -6.79 4.18
N MET A 146 14.75 -5.64 3.79
CA MET A 146 14.30 -4.65 4.76
C MET A 146 13.17 -5.22 5.63
N ARG A 147 13.44 -5.30 6.95
CA ARG A 147 12.52 -5.85 7.96
C ARG A 147 12.21 -7.35 7.80
N VAL A 148 13.09 -8.10 7.13
CA VAL A 148 13.02 -9.56 7.03
C VAL A 148 14.01 -10.18 8.01
N LEU A 149 13.59 -11.21 8.74
CA LEU A 149 14.47 -12.03 9.57
C LEU A 149 14.86 -13.29 8.80
N ASP A 150 16.16 -13.54 8.62
CA ASP A 150 16.67 -14.73 7.92
C ASP A 150 16.77 -15.94 8.86
N LEU A 151 15.66 -16.26 9.53
CA LEU A 151 15.54 -17.34 10.53
C LEU A 151 14.78 -18.53 9.94
N VAL A 152 15.37 -19.19 8.94
CA VAL A 152 14.71 -20.25 8.14
C VAL A 152 14.24 -21.45 8.97
N GLU A 153 14.98 -21.77 10.04
CA GLU A 153 14.70 -22.92 10.93
C GLU A 153 13.88 -22.53 12.18
N GLU A 154 13.35 -21.30 12.25
CA GLU A 154 12.57 -20.85 13.40
C GLU A 154 11.31 -21.73 13.56
N PRO A 155 11.09 -22.36 14.72
CA PRO A 155 9.91 -23.19 14.93
C PRO A 155 8.63 -22.39 14.72
N ALA A 156 7.64 -22.97 14.04
CA ALA A 156 6.41 -22.26 13.65
C ALA A 156 5.71 -21.55 14.82
N HIS A 157 5.68 -22.15 16.02
CA HIS A 157 5.07 -21.55 17.21
C HIS A 157 5.81 -20.30 17.71
N ARG A 158 7.12 -20.19 17.46
CA ARG A 158 7.90 -18.98 17.74
C ARG A 158 7.74 -17.95 16.63
N ALA A 159 7.82 -18.37 15.37
CA ALA A 159 7.70 -17.49 14.20
C ALA A 159 6.37 -16.70 14.14
N VAL A 160 5.26 -17.29 14.59
CA VAL A 160 3.94 -16.63 14.64
C VAL A 160 3.65 -15.93 15.97
N SER A 161 4.60 -15.92 16.91
CA SER A 161 4.41 -15.28 18.22
C SER A 161 4.25 -13.77 18.06
N PRO A 162 3.23 -13.15 18.68
CA PRO A 162 3.11 -11.70 18.71
C PRO A 162 4.14 -11.05 19.65
N VAL A 163 4.82 -11.84 20.49
CA VAL A 163 5.88 -11.40 21.40
C VAL A 163 7.23 -11.78 20.79
N PRO A 164 8.11 -10.80 20.52
CA PRO A 164 9.41 -11.08 19.93
C PRO A 164 10.34 -11.74 20.95
N HIS A 165 11.16 -12.67 20.46
CA HIS A 165 12.21 -13.36 21.20
C HIS A 165 13.55 -12.60 21.09
N SER A 166 14.48 -12.86 22.01
CA SER A 166 15.80 -12.21 22.01
C SER A 166 16.54 -12.36 20.69
N ASP A 167 16.41 -13.53 20.05
CA ASP A 167 17.11 -13.86 18.82
C ASP A 167 16.53 -13.08 17.63
N GLU A 168 15.21 -12.87 17.61
CA GLU A 168 14.51 -12.05 16.62
C GLU A 168 14.86 -10.57 16.78
N GLU A 169 14.95 -10.07 18.02
CA GLU A 169 15.41 -8.70 18.29
C GLU A 169 16.89 -8.50 17.91
N ALA A 170 17.73 -9.52 18.08
CA ALA A 170 19.13 -9.50 17.68
C ALA A 170 19.31 -9.55 16.15
N ALA A 171 18.43 -10.29 15.47
CA ALA A 171 18.40 -10.42 14.01
C ALA A 171 17.83 -9.17 13.31
N ALA A 172 16.99 -8.38 13.99
CA ALA A 172 16.32 -7.18 13.45
C ALA A 172 17.23 -5.95 13.25
N LYS A 173 18.51 -6.13 12.95
CA LYS A 173 19.48 -5.03 12.75
C LYS A 173 19.31 -4.30 11.43
#